data_AF-A0A226CVS8-F1
#
_entry.id   AF-A0A226CVS8-F1
#
_cell.length_a   1.000
_cell.length_b   1.000
_cell.length_c   1.000
_cell.angle_alpha   90.00
_cell.angle_beta   90.00
_cell.angle_gamma   90.00
#
_symmetry.space_group_name_H-M   'P 1'
#
loop_
_entity.id
_entity.type
_entity.pdbx_description
1 polymer ?
#
loop_
_entity_poly.entity_id
_entity_poly.type
_entity_poly.pdbx_seq_one_letter_code
_entity_poly.pdbx_strand_id
1 'polypeptide(L)'
;MELCKAVSGILVFALILLQGSTQGMTRIMEIMEKHETRNVEGIWVYKEFQIWNRFYNLHLCYLVVPPLVFFGMSILTLTNYGTIRLFGKVPIFVYLAFPVISVIASTFIVTVLPQATEVNEVSLRYLGCLEGTCFKKYERRLFRSLKPIGIRCASFGTVTTDWMVTIIQNIVDYKINLLLTF
;
A
#
# COMPACT_ATOMS: atom_id res chain seq x y z
N MET A 1 4.72 14.81 -23.27
CA MET A 1 4.81 15.44 -21.92
C MET A 1 3.51 15.35 -21.12
N GLU A 2 2.33 15.41 -21.75
CA GLU A 2 1.05 15.41 -21.03
C GLU A 2 0.75 14.11 -20.27
N LEU A 3 1.11 12.95 -20.83
CA LEU A 3 0.95 11.65 -20.18
C LEU A 3 1.74 11.55 -18.86
N CYS A 4 2.99 12.02 -18.82
CA CYS A 4 3.79 12.02 -17.58
C CYS A 4 3.14 12.89 -16.50
N LYS A 5 2.59 14.05 -16.86
CA LYS A 5 1.89 14.92 -15.92
C LYS A 5 0.64 14.24 -15.37
N ALA A 6 -0.17 13.62 -16.24
CA ALA A 6 -1.37 12.89 -15.84
C ALA A 6 -1.04 11.71 -14.90
N VAL A 7 -0.05 10.89 -15.25
CA VAL A 7 0.39 9.75 -14.41
C VAL A 7 0.91 10.24 -13.05
N SER A 8 1.73 11.30 -13.04
CA SER A 8 2.22 11.88 -11.78
C SER A 8 1.09 12.42 -10.90
N GLY A 9 0.08 13.07 -11.49
CA GLY A 9 -1.08 13.58 -10.77
C GLY A 9 -1.92 12.46 -10.16
N ILE A 10 -2.17 11.38 -10.92
CA ILE A 10 -2.89 10.20 -10.43
C ILE A 10 -2.14 9.53 -9.28
N LEU A 11 -0.81 9.43 -9.37
CA LEU A 11 0.01 8.85 -8.31
C LEU A 11 -0.02 9.71 -7.04
N VAL A 12 0.17 11.02 -7.14
CA VAL A 12 0.10 11.92 -5.98
C VAL A 12 -1.28 11.86 -5.33
N PHE A 13 -2.35 11.86 -6.13
CA PHE A 13 -3.71 11.72 -5.63
C PHE A 13 -3.93 10.38 -4.92
N ALA A 14 -3.45 9.27 -5.49
CA ALA A 14 -3.53 7.95 -4.88
C ALA A 14 -2.77 7.89 -3.54
N LEU A 15 -1.60 8.52 -3.43
CA LEU A 15 -0.83 8.61 -2.19
C LEU A 15 -1.56 9.41 -1.11
N ILE A 16 -2.11 10.57 -1.48
CA ILE A 16 -2.87 11.42 -0.54
C ILE A 16 -4.09 10.65 -0.03
N LEU A 17 -4.81 9.94 -0.91
CA LEU A 17 -5.93 9.09 -0.51
C LEU A 17 -5.49 7.95 0.40
N LEU A 18 -4.37 7.29 0.09
CA LEU A 18 -3.80 6.24 0.94
C LEU A 18 -3.50 6.81 2.33
N GLN A 19 -2.80 7.95 2.40
CA GLN A 19 -2.37 8.58 3.65
C GLN A 19 -3.54 9.08 4.48
N GLY A 20 -4.52 9.73 3.83
CA GLY A 20 -5.77 10.12 4.48
C GLY A 20 -6.54 8.91 4.99
N SER A 21 -6.55 7.80 4.24
CA SER A 21 -7.20 6.57 4.66
C SER A 21 -6.51 5.96 5.88
N THR A 22 -5.18 5.85 5.87
CA THR A 22 -4.42 5.26 6.98
C THR A 22 -4.54 6.12 8.23
N GLN A 23 -4.31 7.44 8.13
CA GLN A 23 -4.40 8.36 9.27
C GLN A 23 -5.82 8.51 9.81
N GLY A 24 -6.83 8.49 8.94
CA GLY A 24 -8.23 8.50 9.36
C GLY A 24 -8.56 7.26 10.19
N MET A 25 -8.12 6.09 9.72
CA MET A 25 -8.36 4.82 10.38
C MET A 25 -7.64 4.71 11.74
N THR A 26 -6.38 5.13 11.83
CA THR A 26 -5.62 5.10 13.09
C THR A 26 -6.21 6.06 14.12
N ARG A 27 -6.64 7.26 13.72
CA ARG A 27 -7.31 8.20 14.62
C ARG A 27 -8.65 7.69 15.13
N ILE A 28 -9.45 7.06 14.27
CA ILE A 28 -10.70 6.42 14.70
C ILE A 28 -10.41 5.35 15.75
N MET A 29 -9.38 4.53 15.51
CA MET A 29 -8.97 3.49 16.46
C MET A 29 -8.51 4.09 17.80
N GLU A 30 -7.67 5.12 17.80
CA GLU A 30 -7.21 5.81 19.02
C GLU A 30 -8.37 6.42 19.83
N ILE A 31 -9.31 7.08 19.16
CA ILE A 31 -10.47 7.71 19.81
C ILE A 31 -11.37 6.64 20.44
N MET A 32 -11.53 5.50 19.77
CA MET A 32 -12.38 4.40 20.23
C MET A 32 -11.75 3.57 21.34
N GLU A 33 -10.43 3.33 21.29
CA GLU A 33 -9.69 2.68 22.38
C GLU A 33 -9.80 3.50 23.68
N LYS A 34 -9.87 4.84 23.55
CA LYS A 34 -10.05 5.75 24.69
C LYS A 34 -11.49 5.87 25.18
N HIS A 35 -12.49 5.56 24.35
CA HIS A 35 -13.91 5.70 24.67
C HIS A 35 -14.69 4.40 24.44
N GLU A 36 -14.49 3.43 25.34
CA GLU A 36 -15.13 2.10 25.37
C GLU A 36 -16.69 2.14 25.34
N THR A 37 -17.30 3.28 25.64
CA THR A 37 -18.75 3.42 25.80
C THR A 37 -19.52 3.81 24.53
N ARG A 38 -18.84 4.17 23.43
CA ARG A 38 -19.47 4.63 22.16
C ARG A 38 -19.33 3.64 21.00
N ASN A 39 -19.41 2.34 21.29
CA ASN A 39 -19.22 1.27 20.30
C ASN A 39 -20.14 1.40 19.07
N VAL A 40 -21.39 1.87 19.23
CA VAL A 40 -22.33 1.97 18.10
C VAL A 40 -21.96 3.07 17.12
N GLU A 41 -21.61 4.27 17.59
CA GLU A 41 -21.21 5.40 16.74
C GLU A 41 -19.93 5.07 15.95
N GLY A 42 -18.96 4.44 16.62
CA GLY A 42 -17.72 4.01 15.98
C GLY A 42 -17.91 2.93 14.92
N ILE A 43 -18.82 1.98 15.13
CA ILE A 43 -19.20 1.01 14.09
C ILE A 43 -19.80 1.70 12.86
N TRP A 44 -20.63 2.73 13.05
CA TRP A 44 -21.20 3.49 11.94
C TRP A 44 -20.13 4.22 11.12
N VAL A 45 -19.21 4.90 11.80
CA VAL A 45 -18.08 5.58 11.15
C VAL A 45 -17.20 4.58 10.40
N TYR A 46 -16.88 3.43 11.01
CA TYR A 46 -16.12 2.37 10.34
C TYR A 46 -16.83 1.88 9.08
N LYS A 47 -18.16 1.69 9.15
CA LYS A 47 -18.95 1.23 8.01
C LYS A 47 -18.94 2.24 6.87
N GLU A 48 -18.99 3.53 7.18
CA GLU A 48 -18.84 4.59 6.18
C GLU A 48 -17.46 4.51 5.54
N PHE A 49 -16.40 4.39 6.35
CA PHE A 49 -15.03 4.21 5.86
C PHE A 49 -14.86 2.96 4.98
N GLN A 50 -15.56 1.88 5.32
CA GLN A 50 -15.58 0.65 4.52
C GLN A 50 -16.21 0.86 3.15
N ILE A 51 -17.27 1.68 3.05
CA ILE A 51 -17.90 2.05 1.78
C ILE A 51 -16.94 2.88 0.94
N TRP A 52 -16.29 3.89 1.54
CA TRP A 52 -15.27 4.69 0.88
C TRP A 52 -14.12 3.84 0.35
N ASN A 53 -13.54 2.97 1.20
CA ASN A 53 -12.46 2.09 0.78
C ASN A 53 -12.89 1.10 -0.32
N ARG A 54 -14.15 0.64 -0.32
CA ARG A 54 -14.68 -0.20 -1.40
C ARG A 54 -14.77 0.58 -2.72
N PHE A 55 -15.22 1.83 -2.67
CA PHE A 55 -15.29 2.71 -3.84
C PHE A 55 -13.89 2.97 -4.42
N TYR A 56 -12.92 3.34 -3.56
CA TYR A 56 -11.54 3.56 -3.99
C TYR A 56 -10.88 2.30 -4.53
N ASN A 57 -11.09 1.16 -3.89
CA ASN A 57 -10.54 -0.09 -4.37
C ASN A 57 -11.04 -0.45 -5.78
N LEU A 58 -12.32 -0.20 -6.06
CA LEU A 58 -12.93 -0.54 -7.33
C LEU A 58 -12.50 0.40 -8.47
N HIS A 59 -12.42 1.71 -8.20
CA HIS A 59 -12.14 2.71 -9.24
C HIS A 59 -10.67 3.07 -9.39
N LEU A 60 -9.89 3.05 -8.30
CA LEU A 60 -8.50 3.48 -8.29
C LEU A 60 -7.55 2.30 -8.05
N CYS A 61 -7.67 1.60 -6.92
CA CYS A 61 -6.64 0.62 -6.56
C CYS A 61 -6.56 -0.55 -7.54
N TYR A 62 -7.71 -1.00 -8.06
CA TYR A 62 -7.75 -2.05 -9.09
C TYR A 62 -6.95 -1.69 -10.35
N LEU A 63 -7.01 -0.41 -10.76
CA LEU A 63 -6.36 0.07 -11.98
C LEU A 63 -4.91 0.49 -11.74
N VAL A 64 -4.63 1.14 -10.62
CA VAL A 64 -3.34 1.83 -10.35
C VAL A 64 -2.33 0.91 -9.69
N VAL A 65 -2.75 0.07 -8.73
CA VAL A 65 -1.81 -0.73 -7.92
C VAL A 65 -1.07 -1.79 -8.74
N PRO A 66 -1.72 -2.59 -9.61
CA PRO A 66 -1.00 -3.62 -10.37
C PRO A 66 0.05 -3.04 -11.34
N PRO A 67 -0.25 -2.03 -12.16
CA PRO A 67 0.76 -1.37 -12.99
C PRO A 67 1.87 -0.75 -12.15
N LEU A 68 1.54 -0.12 -11.02
CA LEU A 68 2.54 0.51 -10.16
C LEU A 68 3.56 -0.49 -9.62
N VAL A 69 3.09 -1.65 -9.14
CA VAL A 69 3.97 -2.72 -8.67
C VAL A 69 4.77 -3.30 -9.83
N PHE A 70 4.13 -3.61 -10.96
CA PHE A 70 4.81 -4.20 -12.11
C PHE A 70 5.87 -3.28 -12.73
N PHE A 71 5.53 -2.00 -12.96
CA PHE A 71 6.46 -1.01 -13.48
C PHE A 71 7.54 -0.67 -12.47
N GLY A 72 7.22 -0.52 -11.18
CA GLY A 72 8.20 -0.24 -10.13
C GLY A 72 9.27 -1.33 -10.03
N MET A 73 8.84 -2.59 -10.04
CA MET A 73 9.75 -3.74 -10.07
C MET A 73 10.61 -3.78 -11.34
N SER A 74 9.97 -3.57 -12.50
CA SER A 74 10.67 -3.60 -13.80
C SER A 74 11.73 -2.50 -13.90
N ILE A 75 11.38 -1.27 -13.50
CA ILE A 75 12.30 -0.13 -13.50
C ILE A 75 13.48 -0.39 -12.58
N LEU A 76 13.26 -0.92 -11.37
CA LEU A 76 14.34 -1.28 -10.46
C LEU A 76 15.30 -2.29 -11.09
N THR A 77 14.79 -3.38 -11.65
CA THR A 77 15.62 -4.42 -12.28
C THR A 77 16.40 -3.86 -13.48
N LEU A 78 15.74 -3.11 -14.37
CA LEU A 78 16.38 -2.49 -15.54
C LEU A 78 17.45 -1.48 -15.15
N THR A 79 17.20 -0.68 -14.11
CA THR A 79 18.13 0.35 -13.65
C THR A 79 19.37 -0.27 -13.03
N ASN A 80 19.20 -1.33 -12.22
CA ASN A 80 20.34 -2.07 -11.64
C ASN A 80 21.14 -2.79 -12.74
N TYR A 81 20.45 -3.43 -13.68
CA TYR A 81 21.07 -4.07 -14.85
C TYR A 81 21.88 -3.08 -15.69
N GLY A 82 21.26 -1.93 -16.00
CA GLY A 82 21.87 -0.85 -16.76
C GLY A 82 23.13 -0.35 -16.07
N THR A 83 23.07 -0.12 -14.76
CA THR A 83 24.23 0.36 -13.97
C THR A 83 25.45 -0.57 -14.12
N ILE A 84 25.25 -1.89 -14.08
CA ILE A 84 26.35 -2.87 -14.22
C ILE A 84 26.84 -2.95 -15.67
N ARG A 85 25.93 -3.10 -16.65
CA ARG A 85 26.31 -3.36 -18.04
C ARG A 85 26.87 -2.14 -18.77
N LEU A 86 26.48 -0.93 -18.35
CA LEU A 86 26.87 0.34 -18.98
C LEU A 86 28.08 0.98 -18.30
N PHE A 87 28.68 0.31 -17.31
CA PHE A 87 29.89 0.78 -16.66
C PHE A 87 31.01 1.03 -17.69
N GLY A 88 31.50 2.27 -17.76
CA GLY A 88 32.56 2.70 -18.68
C GLY A 88 32.16 2.87 -20.16
N LYS A 89 30.91 2.63 -20.56
CA LYS A 89 30.45 2.76 -21.96
C LYS A 89 29.58 4.00 -22.25
N VAL A 90 29.12 4.70 -21.21
CA VAL A 90 28.12 5.76 -21.31
C VAL A 90 28.64 7.05 -20.68
N PRO A 91 28.30 8.25 -21.18
CA PRO A 91 28.65 9.51 -20.53
C PRO A 91 28.22 9.56 -19.06
N ILE A 92 29.10 10.15 -18.25
CA ILE A 92 28.98 10.21 -16.77
C ILE A 92 27.61 10.74 -16.31
N PHE A 93 27.03 11.72 -17.01
CA PHE A 93 25.72 12.29 -16.66
C PHE A 93 24.58 11.26 -16.70
N VAL A 94 24.56 10.40 -17.72
CA VAL A 94 23.53 9.36 -17.86
C VAL A 94 23.79 8.25 -16.85
N TYR A 95 25.07 7.94 -16.60
CA TYR A 95 25.47 6.97 -15.56
C TYR A 95 24.97 7.39 -14.16
N LEU A 96 25.01 8.68 -13.84
CA LEU A 96 24.51 9.24 -12.57
C LEU A 96 22.98 9.23 -12.45
N ALA A 97 22.24 9.26 -13.57
CA ALA A 97 20.79 9.24 -13.55
C ALA A 97 20.22 7.88 -13.08
N PHE A 98 20.88 6.76 -13.43
CA PHE A 98 20.44 5.42 -13.04
C PHE A 98 20.34 5.23 -11.52
N PRO A 99 21.39 5.45 -10.70
CA PRO A 99 21.29 5.27 -9.25
C PRO A 99 20.27 6.22 -8.62
N VAL A 100 20.12 7.44 -9.14
CA VAL A 100 19.12 8.40 -8.64
C VAL A 100 17.69 7.88 -8.87
N ILE A 101 17.38 7.38 -10.08
CA ILE A 101 16.08 6.79 -10.38
C ILE A 101 15.83 5.54 -9.53
N SER A 102 16.86 4.70 -9.34
CA SER A 102 16.77 3.50 -8.50
C SER A 102 16.43 3.84 -7.05
N VAL A 103 17.09 4.86 -6.48
CA VAL A 103 16.81 5.32 -5.12
C VAL A 103 15.38 5.86 -5.02
N ILE A 104 14.93 6.69 -5.95
CA ILE A 104 13.56 7.24 -5.95
C ILE A 104 12.51 6.13 -6.08
N ALA A 105 12.71 5.18 -6.99
CA ALA A 105 11.79 4.05 -7.15
C ALA A 105 11.77 3.16 -5.90
N SER A 106 12.93 2.94 -5.27
CA SER A 106 13.05 2.14 -4.05
C SER A 106 12.37 2.82 -2.86
N THR A 107 12.56 4.13 -2.67
CA THR A 107 11.91 4.86 -1.56
C THR A 107 10.41 4.87 -1.73
N PHE A 108 9.91 4.99 -2.95
CA PHE A 108 8.49 4.92 -3.24
C PHE A 108 7.89 3.55 -2.89
N ILE A 109 8.54 2.45 -3.30
CA ILE A 109 8.08 1.10 -2.95
C ILE A 109 8.12 0.88 -1.43
N VAL A 110 9.21 1.29 -0.77
CA VAL A 110 9.39 1.11 0.68
C VAL A 110 8.43 1.97 1.50
N THR A 111 7.84 3.03 0.95
CA THR A 111 6.85 3.85 1.68
C THR A 111 5.42 3.42 1.38
N VAL A 112 5.09 3.13 0.12
CA VAL A 112 3.72 2.80 -0.30
C VAL A 112 3.29 1.42 0.15
N LEU A 113 4.17 0.42 0.08
CA LEU A 113 3.85 -0.95 0.51
C LEU A 113 3.50 -1.05 2.00
N PRO A 114 4.32 -0.57 2.95
CA PRO A 114 3.99 -0.70 4.37
C PRO A 114 2.74 0.09 4.73
N GLN A 115 2.54 1.24 4.10
CA GLN A 115 1.36 2.04 4.35
C GLN A 115 0.09 1.33 3.87
N ALA A 116 0.17 0.57 2.77
CA ALA A 116 -0.93 -0.24 2.30
C ALA A 116 -1.25 -1.42 3.23
N THR A 117 -0.22 -2.04 3.82
CA THR A 117 -0.39 -3.15 4.77
C THR A 117 -0.88 -2.67 6.13
N GLU A 118 -0.43 -1.51 6.58
CA GLU A 118 -0.80 -0.93 7.88
C GLU A 118 -2.32 -0.71 7.99
N VAL A 119 -2.98 -0.23 6.92
CA VAL A 119 -4.44 -0.07 6.89
C VAL A 119 -5.14 -1.41 7.19
N ASN A 120 -4.64 -2.50 6.60
CA ASN A 120 -5.21 -3.83 6.79
C ASN A 120 -5.00 -4.32 8.23
N GLU A 121 -3.79 -4.19 8.77
CA GLU A 121 -3.47 -4.60 10.14
C GLU A 121 -4.24 -3.82 11.20
N VAL A 122 -4.31 -2.49 11.06
CA VAL A 122 -5.10 -1.62 11.93
C VAL A 122 -6.57 -2.02 11.88
N SER A 123 -7.11 -2.33 10.70
CA SER A 123 -8.50 -2.77 10.56
C SER A 123 -8.77 -4.13 11.20
N LEU A 124 -7.82 -5.07 11.13
CA LEU A 124 -7.91 -6.39 11.76
C LEU A 124 -7.84 -6.26 13.29
N ARG A 125 -6.90 -5.45 13.79
CA ARG A 125 -6.77 -5.18 15.22
C ARG A 125 -8.04 -4.52 15.78
N TYR A 126 -8.61 -3.57 15.05
CA TYR A 126 -9.89 -2.97 15.41
C TYR A 126 -11.02 -4.01 15.52
N LEU A 127 -11.16 -4.89 14.52
CA LEU A 127 -12.20 -5.94 14.55
C LEU A 127 -11.98 -6.91 15.71
N GLY A 128 -10.74 -7.27 16.03
CA GLY A 128 -10.40 -8.10 17.19
C GLY A 128 -10.75 -7.44 18.52
N CYS A 129 -10.44 -6.14 18.69
CA CYS A 129 -10.84 -5.37 19.87
C CYS A 129 -12.37 -5.28 20.00
N LEU A 130 -13.08 -5.12 18.88
CA LEU A 130 -14.54 -5.00 18.88
C LEU A 130 -15.26 -6.31 19.21
N GLU A 131 -14.68 -7.45 18.84
CA GLU A 131 -15.24 -8.77 19.14
C GLU A 131 -15.36 -9.00 20.66
N GLY A 132 -14.41 -8.49 21.45
CA GLY A 132 -14.40 -8.59 22.91
C GLY A 132 -15.38 -7.66 23.63
N THR A 133 -15.81 -6.56 23.00
CA THR A 133 -16.62 -5.49 23.63
C THR A 133 -18.09 -5.46 23.18
N CYS A 134 -18.48 -6.31 22.23
CA CYS A 134 -19.86 -6.39 21.73
C CYS A 134 -20.78 -7.21 22.65
N PHE A 135 -21.40 -6.57 23.65
CA PHE A 135 -22.30 -7.23 24.61
C PHE A 135 -23.74 -7.36 24.10
N LYS A 136 -24.21 -6.48 23.20
CA LYS A 136 -25.63 -6.47 22.76
C LYS A 136 -25.86 -7.29 21.49
N LYS A 137 -27.02 -7.95 21.40
CA LYS A 137 -27.46 -8.73 20.22
C LYS A 137 -27.47 -7.90 18.92
N TYR A 138 -27.80 -6.62 19.01
CA TYR A 138 -27.78 -5.69 17.88
C TYR A 138 -26.36 -5.37 17.42
N GLU A 139 -25.45 -5.03 18.34
CA GLU A 139 -24.03 -4.77 18.07
C GLU A 139 -23.38 -5.99 17.41
N ARG A 140 -23.68 -7.20 17.91
CA ARG A 140 -23.16 -8.44 17.32
C ARG A 140 -23.62 -8.68 15.88
N ARG A 141 -24.84 -8.27 15.52
CA ARG A 141 -25.32 -8.32 14.12
C ARG A 141 -24.59 -7.30 13.25
N LEU A 142 -24.37 -6.11 13.76
CA LEU A 142 -23.59 -5.07 13.09
C LEU A 142 -22.14 -5.49 12.87
N PHE A 143 -21.48 -6.02 13.90
CA PHE A 143 -20.12 -6.53 13.84
C PHE A 143 -19.95 -7.61 12.76
N ARG A 144 -20.88 -8.58 12.68
CA ARG A 144 -20.86 -9.63 11.64
C ARG A 144 -20.94 -9.08 10.21
N SER A 145 -21.41 -7.85 10.02
CA SER A 145 -21.46 -7.21 8.70
C SER A 145 -20.16 -6.48 8.34
N LEU A 146 -19.31 -6.18 9.32
CA LEU A 146 -18.03 -5.54 9.11
C LEU A 146 -17.04 -6.52 8.49
N LYS A 147 -16.19 -6.02 7.59
CA LYS A 147 -15.09 -6.77 6.99
C LYS A 147 -13.82 -5.92 7.09
N PRO A 148 -12.64 -6.55 7.22
CA PRO A 148 -11.38 -5.84 7.27
C PRO A 148 -11.22 -4.95 6.03
N ILE A 149 -10.65 -3.78 6.27
CA ILE A 149 -10.44 -2.72 5.29
C ILE A 149 -8.98 -2.85 4.86
N GLY A 150 -8.76 -3.16 3.59
CA GLY A 150 -7.41 -3.23 3.03
C GLY A 150 -7.43 -2.77 1.58
N ILE A 151 -6.24 -2.48 1.05
CA ILE A 151 -6.06 -2.17 -0.37
C ILE A 151 -6.02 -3.50 -1.14
N ARG A 152 -6.86 -3.61 -2.17
CA ARG A 152 -6.94 -4.78 -3.02
C ARG A 152 -6.11 -4.58 -4.27
N CYS A 153 -5.19 -5.50 -4.52
CA CYS A 153 -4.43 -5.58 -5.75
C CYS A 153 -5.19 -6.46 -6.75
N ALA A 154 -6.18 -5.88 -7.43
CA ALA A 154 -7.01 -6.54 -8.43
C ALA A 154 -7.51 -7.95 -8.01
N SER A 155 -7.31 -8.97 -8.85
CA SER A 155 -7.64 -10.37 -8.58
C SER A 155 -6.64 -11.09 -7.66
N PHE A 156 -5.51 -10.46 -7.31
CA PHE A 156 -4.46 -11.06 -6.50
C PHE A 156 -4.76 -11.05 -5.00
N GLY A 157 -5.77 -10.30 -4.57
CA GLY A 157 -6.21 -10.24 -3.18
C GLY A 157 -5.82 -8.94 -2.48
N THR A 158 -5.89 -8.95 -1.16
CA THR A 158 -5.51 -7.81 -0.30
C THR A 158 -4.02 -7.81 -0.05
N VAL A 159 -3.39 -6.63 -0.08
CA VAL A 159 -1.97 -6.47 0.23
C VAL A 159 -1.75 -6.73 1.72
N THR A 160 -1.19 -7.89 2.05
CA THR A 160 -0.82 -8.28 3.43
C THR A 160 0.68 -8.08 3.66
N THR A 161 1.09 -8.09 4.93
CA THR A 161 2.51 -8.01 5.31
C THR A 161 3.31 -9.18 4.75
N ASP A 162 2.75 -10.38 4.69
CA ASP A 162 3.38 -11.53 4.02
C ASP A 162 3.69 -11.23 2.55
N TRP A 163 2.73 -10.64 1.84
CA TRP A 163 2.86 -10.29 0.43
C TRP A 163 3.96 -9.23 0.22
N MET A 164 4.01 -8.24 1.11
CA MET A 164 5.08 -7.23 1.12
C MET A 164 6.45 -7.87 1.32
N VAL A 165 6.60 -8.77 2.31
CA VAL A 165 7.85 -9.47 2.58
C VAL A 165 8.30 -10.29 1.36
N THR A 166 7.38 -11.01 0.73
CA THR A 166 7.67 -11.77 -0.50
C THR A 166 8.15 -10.85 -1.63
N ILE A 167 7.50 -9.70 -1.84
CA ILE A 167 7.92 -8.74 -2.87
C ILE A 167 9.33 -8.21 -2.57
N ILE A 168 9.61 -7.83 -1.32
CA ILE A 168 10.92 -7.31 -0.93
C ILE A 168 12.00 -8.38 -1.08
N GLN A 169 11.74 -9.62 -0.65
CA GLN A 169 12.65 -10.75 -0.83
C GLN A 169 12.97 -10.96 -2.31
N ASN A 170 11.96 -10.99 -3.18
CA ASN A 170 12.16 -11.12 -4.62
C ASN A 170 13.02 -9.98 -5.19
N ILE A 171 12.82 -8.72 -4.76
CA ILE A 171 13.68 -7.60 -5.20
C ILE A 171 15.14 -7.86 -4.81
N VAL A 172 15.38 -8.27 -3.56
CA VAL A 172 16.73 -8.54 -3.05
C VAL A 172 17.36 -9.70 -3.78
N ASP A 173 16.64 -10.80 -3.97
CA ASP A 173 17.12 -11.99 -4.67
C ASP A 173 17.45 -11.68 -6.14
N TYR A 174 16.60 -10.91 -6.83
CA TYR A 174 16.92 -10.46 -8.18
C TYR A 174 18.15 -9.55 -8.22
N LYS A 175 18.33 -8.67 -7.25
CA LYS A 175 19.55 -7.84 -7.15
C LYS A 175 20.79 -8.68 -6.90
N ILE A 176 20.73 -9.64 -5.99
CA ILE A 176 21.86 -10.54 -5.65
C ILE A 176 22.21 -11.42 -6.85
N ASN A 177 21.22 -12.06 -7.48
CA ASN A 177 21.46 -12.90 -8.66
C ASN A 177 22.09 -12.09 -9.80
N LEU A 178 21.65 -10.84 -9.99
CA LEU A 178 22.22 -9.95 -11.00
C LEU A 178 23.67 -9.59 -10.66
N LEU A 179 23.99 -9.33 -9.39
CA LEU A 179 25.36 -9.12 -8.93
C LEU A 179 26.25 -10.36 -9.04
N LEU A 180 25.72 -11.57 -8.82
CA LEU A 180 26.48 -12.83 -8.91
C LEU A 180 26.72 -13.30 -10.34
N THR A 181 25.92 -12.84 -11.31
CA THR A 181 26.06 -13.22 -12.72
C THR A 181 27.20 -12.46 -13.42
N PHE A 182 27.75 -11.42 -12.80
CA PHE A 182 28.81 -10.56 -13.34
C PHE A 182 30.01 -10.48 -12.40
#